data_AF-A0A7S0EW56-F1
#
_entry.id   AF-A0A7S0EW56-F1
#
_cell.length_a   1.000
_cell.length_b   1.000
_cell.length_c   1.000
_cell.angle_alpha   90.00
_cell.angle_beta   90.00
_cell.angle_gamma   90.00
#
_symmetry.space_group_name_H-M   'P 1'
#
loop_
_entity.id
_entity.type
_entity.pdbx_description
1 polymer ?
#
loop_
_entity_poly.entity_id
_entity_poly.type
_entity_poly.pdbx_seq_one_letter_code
_entity_poly.pdbx_strand_id
1 'polypeptide(L)'
;HTIVTISLTQLMKEDGRTKELSSDIVLVDLAGSERAESTGATGARLQEGIEINVSLSALGNVISALAEKANNPHKKVFIPYRSHCLTELLQSALGGNSKTIMVAAVSPASMNFDETLSTLRYADRAKQIKVVVEVQENPTDKLIRELKSENDKLKKMLAEAGGDFSALSAAADAGVLSDAPPPNTLTEDDLQK
;
A
#
# COMPACT_ATOMS: atom_id res chain seq x y z
N HIS A 1 -4.21 18.94 7.81
CA HIS A 1 -3.50 18.08 6.84
C HIS A 1 -4.31 18.03 5.57
N THR A 2 -3.66 18.06 4.42
CA THR A 2 -4.29 17.90 3.11
C THR A 2 -3.80 16.60 2.49
N ILE A 3 -4.72 15.77 2.02
CA ILE A 3 -4.41 14.49 1.37
C ILE A 3 -5.04 14.51 -0.01
N VAL A 4 -4.23 14.29 -1.04
CA VAL A 4 -4.67 14.18 -2.43
C VAL A 4 -4.27 12.80 -2.93
N THR A 5 -5.26 12.02 -3.35
CA THR A 5 -5.05 10.70 -3.95
C THR A 5 -5.30 10.78 -5.45
N ILE A 6 -4.33 10.32 -6.23
CA ILE A 6 -4.43 10.17 -7.68
C ILE A 6 -4.41 8.67 -7.97
N SER A 7 -5.55 8.14 -8.40
CA SER A 7 -5.67 6.74 -8.81
C SER A 7 -5.37 6.61 -10.30
N LEU A 8 -4.41 5.75 -10.64
CA LEU A 8 -4.00 5.43 -12.00
C LEU A 8 -4.34 3.98 -12.31
N THR A 9 -5.17 3.79 -13.33
CA THR A 9 -5.47 2.47 -13.90
C THR A 9 -4.89 2.39 -15.30
N GLN A 10 -4.00 1.43 -15.52
CA GLN A 10 -3.38 1.15 -16.80
C GLN A 10 -3.95 -0.14 -17.39
N LEU A 11 -4.44 -0.05 -18.62
CA LEU A 11 -4.90 -1.19 -19.40
C LEU A 11 -3.84 -1.56 -20.44
N MET A 12 -3.36 -2.80 -20.42
CA MET A 12 -2.42 -3.34 -21.38
C MET A 12 -3.08 -4.47 -22.16
N LYS A 13 -2.91 -4.50 -23.49
CA LYS A 13 -3.39 -5.60 -24.33
C LYS A 13 -2.23 -6.51 -24.68
N GLU A 14 -2.32 -7.77 -24.29
CA GLU A 14 -1.32 -8.81 -24.55
C GLU A 14 -2.04 -10.13 -24.87
N ASP A 15 -1.66 -10.80 -25.97
CA ASP A 15 -2.26 -12.07 -26.42
C ASP A 15 -3.81 -12.09 -26.49
N GLY A 16 -4.42 -11.00 -26.96
CA GLY A 16 -5.88 -10.87 -27.06
C GLY A 16 -6.59 -10.70 -25.71
N ARG A 17 -5.86 -10.57 -24.60
CA ARG A 17 -6.38 -10.29 -23.27
C ARG A 17 -6.03 -8.87 -22.84
N THR A 18 -6.91 -8.25 -22.05
CA THR A 18 -6.65 -6.95 -21.43
C THR A 18 -6.22 -7.19 -19.99
N LYS A 19 -4.98 -6.85 -19.67
CA LYS A 19 -4.43 -6.82 -18.31
C LYS A 19 -4.66 -5.44 -17.71
N GLU A 20 -5.11 -5.42 -16.45
CA GLU A 20 -5.32 -4.19 -15.70
C GLU A 20 -4.30 -4.08 -14.56
N LEU A 21 -3.60 -2.95 -14.50
CA LEU A 21 -2.78 -2.57 -13.34
C LEU A 21 -3.36 -1.30 -12.74
N SER A 22 -3.51 -1.28 -11.42
CA SER A 22 -4.01 -0.12 -10.68
C SER A 22 -2.99 0.30 -9.63
N SER A 23 -2.83 1.60 -9.45
CA SER A 23 -1.92 2.18 -8.46
C SER A 23 -2.46 3.51 -7.95
N ASP A 24 -2.23 3.78 -6.66
CA ASP A 24 -2.59 5.05 -6.03
C ASP A 24 -1.32 5.84 -5.70
N ILE A 25 -1.30 7.11 -6.12
CA ILE A 25 -0.29 8.08 -5.71
C ILE A 25 -0.95 8.98 -4.66
N VAL A 26 -0.43 8.93 -3.44
CA VAL A 26 -0.95 9.71 -2.32
C VAL A 26 0.03 10.83 -1.98
N LEU A 27 -0.40 12.06 -2.20
CA LEU A 27 0.32 13.27 -1.84
C LEU A 27 -0.24 13.81 -0.52
N VAL A 28 0.62 13.98 0.47
CA VAL A 28 0.23 14.39 1.82
C VAL A 28 0.96 15.66 2.20
N ASP A 29 0.20 16.71 2.50
CA ASP A 29 0.71 17.93 3.13
C ASP A 29 0.31 17.93 4.62
N LEU A 30 1.33 17.82 5.47
CA LEU A 30 1.14 17.74 6.92
C LEU A 30 1.02 19.15 7.51
N ALA A 31 0.31 19.26 8.63
CA ALA A 31 0.32 20.49 9.41
C ALA A 31 1.72 20.77 9.98
N GLY A 32 1.92 22.00 10.45
CA GLY A 32 3.16 22.41 11.11
C GLY A 32 3.53 21.47 12.26
N SER A 33 4.80 21.08 12.33
CA SER A 33 5.35 20.18 13.35
C SER A 33 5.82 20.91 14.61
N GLU A 34 5.72 22.24 14.63
CA GLU A 34 6.11 23.09 15.73
C GLU A 34 5.24 22.91 16.97
N ARG A 35 5.85 23.10 18.14
CA ARG A 35 5.13 22.98 19.41
C ARG A 35 4.18 24.16 19.60
N ALA A 36 2.94 23.87 20.03
CA ALA A 36 1.94 24.90 20.30
C ALA A 36 2.45 26.01 21.24
N GLU A 37 3.28 25.66 22.24
CA GLU A 37 3.90 26.61 23.18
C GLU A 37 4.86 27.62 22.50
N SER A 38 5.51 27.24 21.40
CA SER A 38 6.42 28.11 20.66
C SER A 38 5.71 29.16 19.81
N THR A 39 4.40 29.03 19.61
CA THR A 39 3.61 29.92 18.76
C THR A 39 3.11 31.18 19.49
N GLY A 40 3.18 31.21 20.82
CA GLY A 40 2.61 32.29 21.64
C GLY A 40 1.07 32.41 21.56
N ALA A 41 0.39 31.39 21.01
CA ALA A 41 -1.05 31.37 20.86
C ALA A 41 -1.78 31.22 22.20
N THR A 42 -2.89 31.94 22.39
CA THR A 42 -3.74 31.87 23.58
C THR A 42 -5.20 31.56 23.20
N GLY A 43 -5.96 31.02 24.17
CA GLY A 43 -7.39 30.73 23.99
C GLY A 43 -7.66 29.70 22.89
N ALA A 44 -8.59 30.01 21.98
CA ALA A 44 -9.03 29.09 20.92
C ALA A 44 -7.89 28.63 19.98
N ARG A 45 -6.90 29.47 19.72
CA ARG A 45 -5.74 29.11 18.88
C ARG A 45 -4.80 28.12 19.56
N LEU A 46 -4.70 28.16 20.89
CA LEU A 46 -3.94 27.16 21.64
C LEU A 46 -4.64 25.80 21.57
N GLN A 47 -5.97 25.79 21.70
CA GLN A 47 -6.76 24.57 21.59
C GLN A 47 -6.63 23.92 20.20
N GLU A 48 -6.64 24.74 19.14
CA GLU A 48 -6.38 24.29 17.77
C GLU A 48 -4.96 23.72 17.62
N GLY A 49 -3.94 24.40 18.14
CA GLY A 49 -2.55 23.93 18.12
C GLY A 49 -2.34 22.61 18.89
N ILE A 50 -3.12 22.37 19.95
CA ILE A 50 -3.14 21.08 20.67
C ILE A 50 -3.70 19.99 19.76
N GLU A 51 -4.85 20.22 19.14
CA GLU A 51 -5.51 19.22 18.29
C GLU A 51 -4.68 18.87 17.05
N ILE A 52 -4.04 19.87 16.42
CA ILE A 52 -3.07 19.66 15.33
C ILE A 52 -1.92 18.77 15.77
N ASN A 53 -1.42 18.94 16.99
CA ASN A 53 -0.30 18.16 17.49
C ASN A 53 -0.69 16.73 17.86
N VAL A 54 -1.97 16.41 18.08
CA VAL A 54 -2.44 15.04 18.33
C VAL A 54 -2.15 14.14 17.14
N SER A 55 -2.48 14.59 15.92
CA SER A 55 -2.30 13.80 14.70
C SER A 55 -0.82 13.54 14.38
N LEU A 56 0.04 14.56 14.56
CA LEU A 56 1.48 14.45 14.33
C LEU A 56 2.18 13.63 15.41
N SER A 57 1.71 13.72 16.66
CA SER A 57 2.18 12.88 17.76
C SER A 57 1.81 11.41 17.51
N ALA A 58 0.57 11.14 17.09
CA ALA A 58 0.14 9.80 16.68
C ALA A 58 1.01 9.25 15.54
N LEU A 59 1.26 10.07 14.51
CA LEU A 59 2.14 9.73 13.40
C LEU A 59 3.57 9.42 13.88
N GLY A 60 4.11 10.23 14.79
CA GLY A 60 5.43 10.02 15.40
C GLY A 60 5.53 8.73 16.22
N ASN A 61 4.46 8.36 16.92
CA ASN A 61 4.37 7.10 17.66
C ASN A 61 4.36 5.90 16.71
N VAL A 62 3.59 5.96 15.62
CA VAL A 62 3.57 4.92 14.59
C VAL A 62 4.95 4.74 13.94
N ILE A 63 5.60 5.83 13.55
CA ILE A 63 6.95 5.78 12.96
C ILE A 63 7.96 5.19 13.94
N SER A 64 7.91 5.59 15.21
CA SER A 64 8.83 5.06 16.23
C SER A 64 8.62 3.57 16.46
N ALA A 65 7.37 3.11 16.54
CA ALA A 65 7.04 1.69 16.67
C ALA A 65 7.48 0.86 15.45
N LEU A 66 7.33 1.42 14.24
CA LEU A 66 7.77 0.77 13.01
C LEU A 66 9.30 0.67 12.92
N ALA A 67 10.02 1.73 13.29
CA ALA A 67 11.47 1.71 13.39
C ALA A 67 11.95 0.67 14.42
N GLU A 68 11.30 0.60 15.58
CA GLU A 68 11.62 -0.42 16.60
C GLU A 68 11.39 -1.84 16.07
N LYS A 69 10.28 -2.09 15.38
CA LYS A 69 9.97 -3.38 14.74
C LYS A 69 10.99 -3.74 13.66
N ALA A 70 11.44 -2.78 12.87
CA ALA A 70 12.43 -2.99 11.81
C ALA A 70 13.83 -3.32 12.36
N ASN A 71 14.18 -2.74 13.51
CA ASN A 71 15.45 -2.99 14.20
C ASN A 71 15.42 -4.26 15.07
N ASN A 72 14.24 -4.69 15.52
CA ASN A 72 14.06 -5.88 16.37
C ASN A 72 13.00 -6.84 15.79
N PRO A 73 13.30 -7.58 14.71
CA PRO A 73 12.31 -8.39 13.99
C PRO A 73 11.64 -9.48 14.85
N HIS A 74 12.34 -9.96 15.89
CA HIS A 74 11.83 -10.99 16.80
C HIS A 74 10.96 -10.44 17.93
N LYS A 75 10.93 -9.12 18.13
CA LYS A 75 10.11 -8.49 19.17
C LYS A 75 8.71 -8.23 18.62
N LYS A 76 7.69 -8.64 19.38
CA LYS A 76 6.30 -8.28 19.07
C LYS A 76 6.09 -6.82 19.45
N VAL A 77 6.08 -5.94 18.45
CA VAL A 77 5.82 -4.50 18.61
C VAL A 77 4.41 -4.18 18.11
N PHE A 78 3.61 -3.51 18.95
CA PHE A 78 2.29 -3.02 18.57
C PHE A 78 2.43 -1.68 17.84
N ILE A 79 1.76 -1.53 16.69
CA ILE A 79 1.80 -0.30 15.90
C ILE A 79 0.43 0.41 16.02
N PRO A 80 0.37 1.61 16.61
CA PRO A 80 -0.88 2.25 17.00
C PRO A 80 -1.55 3.05 15.85
N TYR A 81 -1.81 2.43 14.69
CA TYR A 81 -2.43 3.14 13.55
C TYR A 81 -3.80 3.76 13.90
N ARG A 82 -4.57 3.10 14.79
CA ARG A 82 -5.90 3.55 15.24
C ARG A 82 -5.87 4.66 16.29
N SER A 83 -4.70 5.22 16.59
CA SER A 83 -4.60 6.34 17.53
C SER A 83 -5.11 7.66 16.94
N HIS A 84 -5.18 7.78 15.61
CA HIS A 84 -5.70 8.95 14.92
C HIS A 84 -6.14 8.62 13.48
N CYS A 85 -7.14 9.33 12.95
CA CYS A 85 -7.64 9.13 11.58
C CYS A 85 -6.54 9.26 10.52
N LEU A 86 -5.63 10.23 10.69
CA LEU A 86 -4.44 10.40 9.83
C LEU A 86 -3.59 9.13 9.74
N THR A 87 -3.31 8.46 10.86
CA THR A 87 -2.46 7.26 10.87
C THR A 87 -3.19 6.03 10.35
N GLU A 88 -4.52 5.98 10.43
CA GLU A 88 -5.34 4.96 9.78
C GLU A 88 -5.32 5.12 8.25
N LEU A 89 -5.54 6.34 7.76
CA LEU A 89 -5.49 6.65 6.32
C LEU A 89 -4.11 6.38 5.72
N LEU A 90 -3.03 6.66 6.46
CA LEU A 90 -1.66 6.48 6.00
C LEU A 90 -1.07 5.10 6.32
N GLN A 91 -1.87 4.15 6.79
CA GLN A 91 -1.38 2.81 7.16
C GLN A 91 -0.68 2.10 6.00
N SER A 92 -1.19 2.25 4.76
CA SER A 92 -0.56 1.67 3.57
C SER A 92 0.83 2.26 3.30
N ALA A 93 0.99 3.58 3.50
CA ALA A 93 2.27 4.29 3.33
C ALA A 93 3.27 3.95 4.46
N LEU A 94 2.79 3.72 5.67
CA LEU A 94 3.64 3.52 6.85
C LEU A 94 3.78 2.04 7.15
N GLY A 95 4.58 1.31 6.38
CA GLY A 95 4.85 -0.12 6.63
C GLY A 95 3.87 -1.09 5.97
N GLY A 96 2.96 -0.60 5.13
CA GLY A 96 2.09 -1.41 4.26
C GLY A 96 2.65 -1.56 2.84
N ASN A 97 1.80 -1.87 1.86
CA ASN A 97 2.23 -2.04 0.46
C ASN A 97 2.27 -0.69 -0.27
N SER A 98 3.31 0.12 -0.03
CA SER A 98 3.47 1.41 -0.69
C SER A 98 4.94 1.82 -0.84
N LYS A 99 5.26 2.48 -1.95
CA LYS A 99 6.54 3.17 -2.09
C LYS A 99 6.41 4.56 -1.47
N THR A 100 7.00 4.74 -0.30
CA THR A 100 6.81 5.96 0.48
C THR A 100 8.06 6.82 0.51
N ILE A 101 7.88 8.11 0.23
CA ILE A 101 8.92 9.13 0.28
C ILE A 101 8.49 10.17 1.31
N MET A 102 9.36 10.47 2.27
CA MET A 102 9.16 11.54 3.23
C MET A 102 10.09 12.72 2.89
N VAL A 103 9.51 13.91 2.75
CA VAL A 103 10.26 15.15 2.56
C VAL A 103 10.27 15.91 3.89
N ALA A 104 11.46 16.09 4.46
CA ALA A 104 11.66 16.87 5.68
C ALA A 104 11.95 18.33 5.32
N ALA A 105 10.94 19.20 5.45
CA ALA A 105 11.11 20.64 5.26
C ALA A 105 11.71 21.27 6.53
N VAL A 106 12.87 21.90 6.40
CA VAL A 106 13.60 22.52 7.53
C VAL A 106 14.02 23.93 7.19
N SER A 107 14.21 24.76 8.23
CA SER A 107 14.65 26.15 8.08
C SER A 107 16.14 26.27 8.43
N PRO A 108 16.95 26.99 7.63
CA PRO A 108 18.36 27.21 7.95
C PRO A 108 18.58 28.28 9.04
N ALA A 109 17.51 28.96 9.49
CA ALA A 109 17.62 30.04 10.46
C ALA A 109 17.99 29.51 11.86
N SER A 110 18.94 30.16 12.53
CA SER A 110 19.41 29.76 13.87
C SER A 110 18.31 29.77 14.93
N MET A 111 17.32 30.66 14.79
CA MET A 111 16.16 30.71 15.68
C MET A 111 15.28 29.44 15.62
N ASN A 112 15.37 28.67 14.53
CA ASN A 112 14.60 27.44 14.31
C ASN A 112 15.43 26.18 14.55
N PHE A 113 16.56 26.29 15.27
CA PHE A 113 17.48 25.18 15.49
C PHE A 113 16.80 23.97 16.14
N ASP A 114 16.03 24.18 17.21
CA ASP A 114 15.40 23.09 17.97
C ASP A 114 14.33 22.35 17.15
N GLU A 115 13.53 23.09 16.38
CA GLU A 115 12.52 22.52 15.48
C GLU A 115 13.18 21.78 14.32
N THR A 116 14.23 22.36 13.73
CA THR A 116 15.00 21.70 12.66
C THR A 116 15.61 20.39 13.13
N LEU A 117 16.22 20.37 14.32
CA LEU A 117 16.78 19.16 14.91
C LEU A 117 15.68 18.11 15.19
N SER A 118 14.51 18.55 15.66
CA SER A 118 13.37 17.67 15.91
C SER A 118 12.87 17.01 14.62
N THR A 119 12.71 17.79 13.55
CA THR A 119 12.32 17.29 12.21
C THR A 119 13.35 16.32 11.64
N LEU A 120 14.66 16.60 11.78
CA LEU A 120 15.71 15.70 11.30
C LEU A 120 15.73 14.37 12.07
N ARG A 121 15.57 14.40 13.40
CA ARG A 121 15.44 13.17 14.21
C ARG A 121 14.20 12.37 13.85
N TYR A 122 13.12 13.05 13.49
CA TYR A 122 11.91 12.41 13.00
C TYR A 122 12.16 11.69 11.66
N ALA A 123 12.79 12.38 10.71
CA ALA A 123 13.15 11.81 9.41
C ALA A 123 14.12 10.64 9.53
N ASP A 124 15.09 10.70 10.45
CA ASP A 124 16.02 9.60 10.72
C ASP A 124 15.30 8.32 11.19
N ARG A 125 14.31 8.46 12.08
CA ARG A 125 13.45 7.31 12.48
C ARG A 125 12.61 6.80 11.32
N ALA A 126 12.00 7.68 10.54
CA ALA A 126 11.20 7.30 9.38
C ALA A 126 12.03 6.51 8.35
N LYS A 127 13.31 6.87 8.15
CA LYS A 127 14.24 6.18 7.27
C LYS A 127 14.51 4.72 7.67
N GLN A 128 14.35 4.36 8.95
CA GLN A 128 14.58 3.00 9.45
C GLN A 128 13.42 2.03 9.11
N ILE A 129 12.27 2.55 8.69
CA ILE A 129 11.10 1.75 8.34
C ILE A 129 11.41 0.97 7.06
N LYS A 130 11.29 -0.36 7.12
CA LYS A 130 11.48 -1.25 5.98
C LYS A 130 10.13 -1.62 5.39
N VAL A 131 9.98 -1.43 4.09
CA VAL A 131 8.76 -1.75 3.36
C VAL A 131 9.07 -2.74 2.24
N VAL A 132 8.24 -3.77 2.11
CA VAL A 132 8.24 -4.70 0.98
C VAL A 132 7.04 -4.36 0.12
N VAL A 133 7.29 -3.92 -1.11
CA VAL A 133 6.24 -3.49 -2.04
C VAL A 133 6.02 -4.57 -3.10
N GLU A 134 4.77 -5.01 -3.23
CA GLU A 134 4.32 -5.96 -4.24
C GLU A 134 3.46 -5.26 -5.29
N VAL A 135 3.58 -5.67 -6.55
CA VAL A 135 2.78 -5.11 -7.65
C VAL A 135 1.33 -5.53 -7.47
N GLN A 136 0.44 -4.55 -7.44
CA GLN A 136 -0.99 -4.78 -7.38
C GLN A 136 -1.51 -5.14 -8.77
N GLU A 137 -1.82 -6.41 -8.96
CA GLU A 137 -2.41 -6.97 -10.18
C GLU A 137 -3.78 -7.57 -9.87
N ASN A 138 -4.65 -7.64 -10.88
CA ASN A 138 -5.96 -8.26 -10.73
C ASN A 138 -5.80 -9.72 -10.24
N PRO A 139 -6.57 -10.18 -9.24
CA PRO A 139 -6.47 -11.55 -8.73
C PRO A 139 -6.68 -12.61 -9.82
N THR A 140 -7.54 -12.34 -10.81
CA THR A 140 -7.77 -13.21 -11.96
C THR A 140 -6.52 -13.29 -12.84
N ASP A 141 -5.87 -12.16 -13.11
CA ASP A 141 -4.62 -12.12 -13.90
C ASP A 141 -3.47 -12.82 -13.18
N LYS A 142 -3.38 -12.66 -11.85
CA LYS A 142 -2.42 -13.37 -11.00
C LYS A 142 -2.62 -14.89 -11.10
N LEU A 143 -3.85 -15.36 -10.92
CA LEU A 143 -4.22 -16.76 -10.99
C LEU A 143 -3.92 -17.36 -12.37
N ILE A 144 -4.28 -16.65 -13.44
CA ILE A 144 -3.98 -17.07 -14.82
C ILE A 144 -2.46 -17.24 -15.02
N ARG A 145 -1.65 -16.29 -14.54
CA ARG A 145 -0.18 -16.37 -14.66
C ARG A 145 0.38 -17.57 -13.90
N GLU A 146 -0.09 -17.80 -12.68
CA GLU A 146 0.32 -18.94 -11.86
C GLU A 146 -0.04 -20.27 -12.53
N LEU A 147 -1.28 -20.41 -13.02
CA LEU A 147 -1.75 -21.61 -13.72
C LEU A 147 -1.01 -21.86 -15.05
N LYS A 148 -0.66 -20.81 -15.80
CA LYS A 148 0.16 -20.94 -17.02
C LYS A 148 1.58 -21.43 -16.67
N SER A 149 2.21 -20.82 -15.67
CA SER A 149 3.55 -21.22 -15.20
C SER A 149 3.59 -22.66 -14.69
N GLU A 150 2.56 -23.09 -13.96
CA GLU A 150 2.44 -24.47 -13.49
C GLU A 150 2.21 -25.45 -14.64
N ASN A 151 1.34 -25.12 -15.60
CA ASN A 151 1.17 -25.92 -16.81
C ASN A 151 2.47 -26.10 -17.58
N ASP A 152 3.27 -25.04 -17.75
CA ASP A 152 4.53 -25.11 -18.47
C ASP A 152 5.57 -25.98 -17.75
N LYS A 153 5.63 -25.88 -16.41
CA LYS A 153 6.47 -26.78 -15.59
C LYS A 153 6.05 -28.23 -15.73
N LEU A 154 4.76 -28.52 -15.62
CA LEU A 154 4.24 -29.88 -15.73
C LEU A 154 4.48 -30.47 -17.12
N LYS A 155 4.25 -29.68 -18.18
CA LYS A 155 4.57 -30.07 -19.57
C LYS A 155 6.05 -30.40 -19.73
N LYS A 156 6.94 -29.60 -19.13
CA LYS A 156 8.39 -29.85 -19.17
C LYS A 156 8.78 -31.14 -18.45
N MET A 157 8.23 -31.37 -17.25
CA MET A 157 8.47 -32.61 -16.49
C MET A 157 7.95 -33.86 -17.23
N LEU A 158 6.81 -33.76 -17.90
CA LEU A 158 6.23 -34.84 -18.71
C LEU A 158 7.06 -35.13 -19.98
N ALA A 159 7.58 -34.08 -20.63
CA ALA A 159 8.47 -34.23 -21.78
C ALA A 159 9.80 -34.91 -21.37
N GLU A 160 10.35 -34.56 -20.20
CA GLU A 160 11.54 -35.20 -19.63
C GLU A 160 11.26 -36.67 -19.23
N ALA A 161 10.03 -37.00 -18.84
CA ALA A 161 9.58 -38.36 -18.51
C ALA A 161 9.22 -39.23 -19.74
N GLY A 162 9.36 -38.71 -20.97
CA GLY A 162 9.16 -39.47 -22.21
C GLY A 162 7.70 -39.68 -22.63
N GLY A 163 6.75 -38.91 -22.08
CA GLY A 163 5.34 -38.97 -22.49
C GLY A 163 5.09 -38.21 -23.80
N ASP A 164 4.75 -38.92 -24.87
CA ASP A 164 4.30 -38.31 -26.14
C ASP A 164 2.85 -37.79 -26.01
N PHE A 165 2.63 -36.52 -26.35
CA PHE A 165 1.35 -35.84 -26.18
C PHE A 165 0.97 -34.92 -27.34
N SER A 166 1.29 -35.33 -28.57
CA SER A 166 0.76 -34.72 -29.80
C SER A 166 -0.78 -34.59 -29.84
N ALA A 167 -1.51 -35.28 -28.94
CA ALA A 167 -2.97 -35.22 -28.83
C ALA A 167 -3.55 -34.12 -27.89
N LEU A 168 -2.78 -33.52 -26.96
CA LEU A 168 -3.36 -32.55 -25.99
C LEU A 168 -3.28 -31.09 -26.44
N SER A 169 -2.34 -30.72 -27.31
CA SER A 169 -2.18 -29.31 -27.70
C SER A 169 -3.29 -28.81 -28.63
N ALA A 170 -3.98 -29.71 -29.35
CA ALA A 170 -5.04 -29.36 -30.28
C ALA A 170 -6.32 -28.84 -29.60
N ALA A 171 -6.54 -29.17 -28.32
CA ALA A 171 -7.74 -28.73 -27.58
C ALA A 171 -7.61 -27.34 -26.95
N ALA A 172 -6.38 -26.83 -26.77
CA ALA A 172 -6.13 -25.55 -26.08
C ALA A 172 -6.18 -24.32 -27.01
N ASP A 173 -5.97 -24.52 -28.31
CA ASP A 173 -5.90 -23.44 -29.32
C ASP A 173 -7.27 -23.07 -29.91
N ALA A 174 -8.30 -23.89 -29.64
CA ALA A 174 -9.69 -23.60 -29.98
C ALA A 174 -10.32 -22.75 -28.86
N GLY A 175 -10.15 -21.43 -28.94
CA GLY A 175 -10.70 -20.48 -27.98
C GLY A 175 -12.21 -20.64 -27.75
N VAL A 176 -12.59 -21.23 -26.62
CA VAL A 176 -13.94 -21.15 -26.05
C VAL A 176 -13.82 -20.99 -24.54
N LEU A 177 -13.63 -19.75 -24.09
CA LEU A 177 -14.06 -19.31 -22.78
C LEU A 177 -15.02 -18.15 -23.01
N SER A 178 -16.20 -18.49 -23.52
CA SER A 178 -17.36 -17.61 -23.52
C SER A 178 -17.85 -17.49 -22.07
N ASP A 179 -17.66 -16.31 -21.51
CA ASP A 179 -18.50 -15.59 -20.53
C ASP A 179 -19.62 -16.41 -19.86
N ALA A 180 -19.25 -17.41 -19.04
CA ALA A 180 -20.20 -18.11 -18.18
C ALA A 180 -20.34 -17.29 -16.89
N PRO A 181 -21.56 -16.86 -16.50
CA PRO A 181 -21.74 -16.15 -15.26
C PRO A 181 -21.36 -17.04 -14.07
N PRO A 182 -20.87 -16.46 -12.96
CA PRO A 182 -20.44 -17.23 -11.80
C PRO A 182 -21.61 -18.09 -11.27
N PRO A 183 -21.33 -19.28 -10.72
CA PRO A 183 -22.34 -20.31 -10.42
C PRO A 183 -23.35 -19.95 -9.30
N ASN A 184 -23.43 -18.69 -8.88
CA ASN A 184 -24.25 -18.21 -7.76
C ASN A 184 -25.09 -16.94 -8.06
N THR A 185 -25.33 -16.59 -9.31
CA THR A 185 -26.40 -15.62 -9.62
C THR A 185 -27.75 -16.30 -9.47
N LEU A 186 -28.41 -16.08 -8.33
CA LEU A 186 -29.82 -16.41 -8.12
C LEU A 186 -30.63 -15.77 -9.25
N THR A 187 -31.43 -16.58 -9.94
CA THR A 187 -32.32 -16.11 -10.98
C THR A 187 -33.59 -15.53 -10.34
N GLU A 188 -34.28 -14.60 -11.00
CA GLU A 188 -35.52 -14.01 -10.46
C GLU A 188 -36.61 -15.07 -10.17
N ASP A 189 -36.50 -16.27 -10.75
CA ASP A 189 -37.36 -17.42 -10.48
C ASP A 189 -37.13 -18.06 -9.09
N ASP A 190 -35.94 -17.88 -8.48
CA ASP A 190 -35.62 -18.40 -7.15
C ASP A 190 -36.25 -17.56 -6.02
N LEU A 191 -36.78 -16.37 -6.34
CA LEU A 191 -37.38 -15.42 -5.38
C LEU A 191 -38.92 -15.52 -5.30
N GLN A 192 -39.56 -16.42 -6.05
CA GLN A 192 -41.04 -16.59 -6.05
C GLN A 192 -41.54 -17.96 -5.54
N LYS A 193 -40.80 -18.61 -4.64
CA LYS A 193 -41.30 -19.72 -3.82
C LYS A 193 -41.12 -19.43 -2.33
#